data_AF-A0A523HDZ9-F1
#
_entry.id   AF-A0A523HDZ9-F1
#
_cell.length_a   1.000
_cell.length_b   1.000
_cell.length_c   1.000
_cell.angle_alpha   90.00
_cell.angle_beta   90.00
_cell.angle_gamma   90.00
#
_symmetry.space_group_name_H-M   'P 1'
#
loop_
_entity.id
_entity.type
_entity.pdbx_description
1 polymer ?
#
loop_
_entity_poly.entity_id
_entity_poly.type
_entity_poly.pdbx_seq_one_letter_code
_entity_poly.pdbx_strand_id
1 'polypeptide(L)'
;MKTVSRNEQIINKKETDLGIENVDTRVALIQALIPIALQSVNELLQQEVEELAGPRYGHRKGKDRENYRWGHQSGSVYLGEQKLPVEVPRVRNLTTGKE
;
A
#
# COMPACT_ATOMS: atom_id res chain seq x y z
N MET A 1 41.97 5.08 -2.66
CA MET A 1 41.16 4.07 -1.92
C MET A 1 40.18 4.83 -1.05
N LYS A 2 38.86 4.65 -1.26
CA LYS A 2 37.85 5.28 -0.39
C LYS A 2 37.71 4.41 0.86
N THR A 3 38.02 4.97 2.04
CA THR A 3 37.83 4.29 3.33
C THR A 3 36.34 4.28 3.65
N VAL A 4 35.74 3.10 3.67
CA VAL A 4 34.31 2.88 3.96
C VAL A 4 34.00 3.32 5.39
N SER A 5 32.92 4.08 5.57
CA SER A 5 32.48 4.63 6.86
C SER A 5 32.22 3.51 7.87
N ARG A 6 32.47 3.74 9.17
CA ARG A 6 32.18 2.76 10.24
C ARG A 6 30.74 2.24 10.19
N ASN A 7 29.78 3.07 9.77
CA ASN A 7 28.37 2.68 9.65
C ASN A 7 28.14 1.72 8.46
N GLU A 8 28.77 2.00 7.32
CA GLU A 8 28.74 1.09 6.17
C GLU A 8 29.38 -0.26 6.50
N GLN A 9 30.47 -0.26 7.28
CA GLN A 9 31.10 -1.50 7.75
C GLN A 9 30.16 -2.33 8.65
N ILE A 10 29.41 -1.68 9.54
CA ILE A 10 28.42 -2.35 10.41
C ILE A 10 27.29 -2.95 9.58
N ILE A 11 26.78 -2.21 8.59
CA ILE A 11 25.70 -2.68 7.71
C ILE A 11 26.20 -3.89 6.91
N ASN A 12 27.36 -3.77 6.26
CA ASN A 12 27.94 -4.86 5.46
C ASN A 12 28.17 -6.12 6.32
N LYS A 13 28.71 -5.97 7.53
CA LYS A 13 28.91 -7.12 8.44
C LYS A 13 27.59 -7.80 8.81
N LYS A 14 26.51 -7.04 9.03
CA LYS A 14 25.18 -7.61 9.30
C LYS A 14 24.59 -8.30 8.08
N GLU A 15 24.79 -7.75 6.88
CA GLU A 15 24.36 -8.39 5.64
C GLU A 15 25.08 -9.73 5.41
N THR A 16 26.37 -9.79 5.72
CA THR A 16 27.17 -11.02 5.71
C THR A 16 26.66 -12.05 6.72
N ASP A 17 26.41 -11.66 7.97
CA ASP A 17 25.91 -12.56 9.03
C ASP A 17 24.50 -13.11 8.71
N LEU A 18 23.69 -12.36 7.95
CA LEU A 18 22.36 -12.77 7.49
C LEU A 18 22.37 -13.53 6.15
N GLY A 19 23.55 -13.74 5.54
CA GLY A 19 23.68 -14.41 4.24
C GLY A 19 23.08 -13.62 3.07
N ILE A 20 22.94 -12.30 3.19
CA ILE A 20 22.37 -11.38 2.17
C ILE A 20 23.46 -10.84 1.23
N GLU A 21 24.55 -11.59 1.09
CA GLU A 21 25.64 -11.24 0.17
C GLU A 21 25.24 -11.49 -1.29
N ASN A 22 24.34 -12.46 -1.51
CA ASN A 22 23.82 -12.75 -2.84
C ASN A 22 22.74 -11.73 -3.22
N VAL A 23 22.90 -11.13 -4.39
CA VAL A 23 21.94 -10.18 -4.99
C VAL A 23 20.54 -10.81 -5.10
N ASP A 24 20.43 -12.08 -5.47
CA ASP A 24 19.15 -12.79 -5.57
C ASP A 24 18.44 -12.87 -4.23
N THR A 25 19.17 -13.12 -3.14
CA THR A 25 18.62 -13.12 -1.77
C THR A 25 18.12 -11.73 -1.39
N ARG A 26 18.89 -10.68 -1.71
CA ARG A 26 18.49 -9.29 -1.42
C ARG A 26 17.23 -8.90 -2.21
N VAL A 27 17.17 -9.28 -3.49
CA VAL A 27 15.99 -9.07 -4.35
C VAL A 27 14.77 -9.81 -3.80
N ALA A 28 14.93 -11.09 -3.41
CA ALA A 28 13.85 -11.87 -2.81
C ALA A 28 13.31 -11.23 -1.53
N LEU A 29 14.19 -10.71 -0.67
CA LEU A 29 13.79 -9.99 0.54
C LEU A 29 13.02 -8.69 0.21
N ILE A 30 13.48 -7.91 -0.76
CA ILE A 30 12.75 -6.71 -1.21
C ILE A 30 11.37 -7.08 -1.75
N GLN A 31 11.29 -8.13 -2.56
CA GLN A 31 10.01 -8.62 -3.09
C GLN A 31 9.07 -9.12 -1.99
N ALA A 32 9.60 -9.72 -0.93
CA ALA A 32 8.81 -10.15 0.23
C ALA A 32 8.20 -8.98 1.03
N LEU A 33 8.72 -7.75 0.88
CA LEU A 33 8.15 -6.55 1.50
C LEU A 33 7.00 -5.94 0.69
N ILE A 34 6.88 -6.27 -0.60
CA ILE A 34 5.83 -5.72 -1.48
C ILE A 34 4.42 -5.96 -0.93
N PRO A 35 4.04 -7.17 -0.47
CA PRO A 35 2.70 -7.40 0.08
C PRO A 35 2.37 -6.50 1.28
N ILE A 36 3.35 -6.23 2.14
CA ILE A 36 3.19 -5.37 3.31
C ILE A 36 2.94 -3.92 2.86
N ALA A 37 3.73 -3.44 1.91
CA ALA A 37 3.55 -2.09 1.36
C ALA A 37 2.18 -1.93 0.68
N LEU A 38 1.73 -2.94 -0.08
CA LEU A 38 0.41 -2.93 -0.71
C LEU A 38 -0.73 -2.99 0.32
N GLN A 39 -0.53 -3.70 1.43
CA GLN A 39 -1.50 -3.68 2.54
C GLN A 39 -1.64 -2.27 3.13
N SER A 40 -0.55 -1.57 3.39
CA SER A 40 -0.59 -0.19 3.88
C SER A 40 -1.30 0.76 2.91
N VAL A 41 -1.10 0.59 1.60
CA VAL A 41 -1.85 1.35 0.57
C VAL A 41 -3.34 1.06 0.68
N ASN A 42 -3.74 -0.21 0.80
CA ASN A 42 -5.15 -0.57 0.93
C ASN A 42 -5.76 0.02 2.22
N GLU A 43 -5.04 0.02 3.34
CA GLU A 43 -5.51 0.63 4.60
C GLU A 43 -5.81 2.13 4.43
N LEU A 44 -4.93 2.87 3.74
CA LEU A 44 -5.16 4.28 3.41
C LEU A 44 -6.41 4.49 2.53
N LEU A 45 -6.55 3.68 1.48
CA LEU A 45 -7.74 3.75 0.61
C LEU A 45 -9.04 3.45 1.40
N GLN A 46 -9.01 2.49 2.33
CA GLN A 46 -10.19 2.19 3.16
C GLN A 46 -10.51 3.33 4.14
N GLN A 47 -9.50 4.02 4.67
CA GLN A 47 -9.70 5.20 5.51
C GLN A 47 -10.40 6.33 4.73
N GLU A 48 -9.92 6.66 3.53
CA GLU A 48 -10.57 7.66 2.68
C GLU A 48 -12.02 7.29 2.35
N VAL A 49 -12.28 6.02 2.03
CA VAL A 49 -13.64 5.52 1.79
C VAL A 49 -14.51 5.64 3.04
N GLU A 50 -13.96 5.40 4.22
CA GLU A 50 -14.67 5.58 5.49
C GLU A 50 -14.98 7.05 5.78
N GLU A 51 -14.10 7.98 5.43
CA GLU A 51 -14.38 9.42 5.52
C GLU A 51 -15.51 9.83 4.56
N LEU A 52 -15.49 9.32 3.32
CA LEU A 52 -16.46 9.68 2.29
C LEU A 52 -17.84 9.02 2.49
N ALA A 53 -17.87 7.74 2.87
CA ALA A 53 -19.09 6.92 2.92
C ALA A 53 -19.50 6.52 4.35
N GLY A 54 -18.73 6.93 5.36
CA GLY A 54 -18.91 6.55 6.76
C GLY A 54 -18.43 5.12 7.08
N PRO A 55 -18.53 4.67 8.34
CA PRO A 55 -18.00 3.38 8.79
C PRO A 55 -18.64 2.19 8.06
N ARG A 56 -17.83 1.13 7.85
CA ARG A 56 -18.30 -0.11 7.25
C ARG A 56 -19.38 -0.74 8.14
N TYR A 57 -20.45 -1.24 7.53
CA TYR A 57 -21.64 -1.79 8.21
C TYR A 57 -22.40 -0.79 9.11
N GLY A 58 -22.08 0.51 9.06
CA GLY A 58 -22.86 1.51 9.78
C GLY A 58 -24.32 1.49 9.35
N HIS A 59 -25.25 1.52 10.30
CA HIS A 59 -26.70 1.51 10.03
C HIS A 59 -27.29 2.90 9.75
N ARG A 60 -26.52 3.89 9.28
CA ARG A 60 -27.09 5.19 8.86
C ARG A 60 -28.08 4.96 7.72
N LYS A 61 -29.38 5.05 8.03
CA LYS A 61 -30.50 4.93 7.11
C LYS A 61 -30.78 6.30 6.49
N GLY A 62 -30.79 6.40 5.15
CA GLY A 62 -31.52 7.43 4.37
C GLY A 62 -31.16 8.91 4.59
N LYS A 63 -31.08 9.68 3.49
CA LYS A 63 -30.83 11.14 3.41
C LYS A 63 -29.51 11.71 3.98
N ASP A 64 -28.96 11.16 5.06
CA ASP A 64 -27.68 11.63 5.65
C ASP A 64 -26.44 10.96 5.04
N ARG A 65 -26.64 10.12 4.02
CA ARG A 65 -25.57 9.49 3.25
C ARG A 65 -25.56 10.11 1.86
N GLU A 66 -24.54 10.91 1.60
CA GLU A 66 -24.31 11.49 0.28
C GLU A 66 -23.62 10.47 -0.64
N ASN A 67 -22.70 9.67 -0.10
CA ASN A 67 -21.91 8.70 -0.85
C ASN A 67 -22.08 7.26 -0.31
N TYR A 68 -21.94 6.26 -1.19
CA TYR A 68 -21.95 4.84 -0.81
C TYR A 68 -20.84 4.05 -1.51
N ARG A 69 -20.46 2.90 -0.92
CA ARG A 69 -19.47 1.97 -1.47
C ARG A 69 -20.07 1.20 -2.64
N TRP A 70 -19.49 1.33 -3.82
CA TRP A 70 -20.02 0.76 -5.07
C TRP A 70 -19.29 -0.50 -5.55
N GLY A 71 -18.18 -0.85 -4.91
CA GLY A 71 -17.38 -2.03 -5.24
C GLY A 71 -15.90 -1.70 -5.34
N HIS A 72 -15.21 -2.34 -6.26
CA HIS A 72 -13.79 -2.12 -6.55
C HIS A 72 -13.57 -1.95 -8.06
N GLN A 73 -12.45 -1.34 -8.43
CA GLN A 73 -11.93 -1.27 -9.79
C GLN A 73 -10.46 -1.69 -9.78
N SER A 74 -10.01 -2.31 -10.87
CA SER A 74 -8.59 -2.58 -11.05
C SER A 74 -7.84 -1.27 -11.28
N GLY A 75 -6.80 -1.05 -10.47
CA GLY A 75 -5.92 0.10 -10.56
C GLY A 75 -4.47 -0.32 -10.38
N SER A 76 -3.59 0.68 -10.24
CA SER A 76 -2.17 0.44 -10.02
C SER A 76 -1.52 1.55 -9.22
N VAL A 77 -0.53 1.20 -8.43
CA VAL A 77 0.33 2.15 -7.70
C VAL A 77 1.80 1.93 -8.08
N TYR A 78 2.62 2.96 -7.91
CA TYR A 78 4.06 2.85 -8.06
C TYR A 78 4.71 2.69 -6.68
N LEU A 79 5.51 1.64 -6.51
CA LEU A 79 6.43 1.49 -5.39
C LEU A 79 7.86 1.64 -5.93
N GLY A 80 8.45 2.82 -5.74
CA GLY A 80 9.69 3.19 -6.44
C GLY A 80 9.49 3.19 -7.95
N GLU A 81 10.28 2.39 -8.66
CA GLU A 81 10.20 2.25 -10.13
C GLU A 81 9.25 1.13 -10.58
N GLN A 82 8.65 0.38 -9.65
CA GLN A 82 7.79 -0.75 -9.97
C GLN A 82 6.31 -0.35 -9.96
N LYS A 83 5.62 -0.57 -11.08
CA LYS A 83 4.16 -0.45 -11.18
C LYS A 83 3.50 -1.75 -10.73
N LEU A 84 2.64 -1.67 -9.72
CA LEU A 84 1.97 -2.82 -9.11
C LEU A 84 0.46 -2.69 -9.18
N PRO A 85 -0.27 -3.79 -9.47
CA PRO A 85 -1.73 -3.77 -9.50
C PRO A 85 -2.30 -3.70 -8.08
N VAL A 86 -3.43 -2.98 -7.94
CA VAL A 86 -4.22 -2.92 -6.70
C VAL A 86 -5.71 -2.90 -7.04
N GLU A 87 -6.53 -3.38 -6.11
CA GLU A 87 -7.98 -3.20 -6.17
C GLU A 87 -8.36 -1.91 -5.47
N VAL A 88 -8.81 -0.91 -6.24
CA VAL A 88 -9.16 0.41 -5.72
C VAL A 88 -10.64 0.40 -5.34
N PRO A 89 -10.99 0.70 -4.07
CA PRO A 89 -12.38 0.79 -3.67
C PRO A 89 -13.09 1.96 -4.36
N ARG A 90 -14.35 1.76 -4.73
CA ARG A 90 -15.18 2.76 -5.40
C ARG A 90 -16.20 3.33 -4.45
N VAL A 91 -16.37 4.64 -4.54
CA VAL A 91 -17.41 5.39 -3.85
C VAL A 91 -18.25 6.08 -4.90
N ARG A 92 -19.57 6.09 -4.72
CA ARG A 92 -20.50 6.72 -5.64
C ARG A 92 -21.48 7.62 -4.89
N ASN A 93 -21.69 8.81 -5.41
CA ASN A 93 -22.66 9.76 -4.88
C ASN A 93 -24.08 9.30 -5.22
N LEU A 94 -24.98 9.29 -4.23
CA LEU A 94 -26.35 8.80 -4.35
C LEU A 94 -27.25 9.77 -5.12
N THR A 95 -26.96 11.07 -5.08
CA THR A 95 -27.80 12.12 -5.67
C THR A 95 -27.39 12.42 -7.12
N THR A 96 -26.08 12.54 -7.37
CA THR A 96 -25.54 12.89 -8.69
C THR A 96 -25.11 11.69 -9.51
N GLY A 97 -24.95 10.52 -8.88
CA GLY A 97 -24.48 9.30 -9.53
C GLY A 97 -23.01 9.34 -9.96
N LYS A 98 -22.28 10.40 -9.60
CA LYS A 98 -20.84 10.56 -9.87
C LYS A 98 -20.02 9.67 -8.96
N GLU A 99 -18.89 9.21 -9.49
CA GLU A 99 -17.88 8.40 -8.81
C GLU A 99 -16.61 9.22 -8.59
#